data_AF-A0A2U1VPW3-F1
#
_entry.id   AF-A0A2U1VPW3-F1
#
_cell.length_a   1.000
_cell.length_b   1.000
_cell.length_c   1.000
_cell.angle_alpha   90.00
_cell.angle_beta   90.00
_cell.angle_gamma   90.00
#
_symmetry.space_group_name_H-M   'P 1'
#
loop_
_entity.id
_entity.type
_entity.pdbx_description
1 polymer ?
#
loop_
_entity_poly.entity_id
_entity_poly.type
_entity_poly.pdbx_seq_one_letter_code
_entity_poly.pdbx_strand_id
1 'polypeptide(L)' 'MAARMNSDEIHAASQVHLAILDEFIRVVEGKMDTSMAPFLRDSLSDLLSNLADQRETYTALTEDTTLAA' A
#
# COMPACT_ATOMS: atom_id res chain seq x y z
N MET A 1 -5.18 -26.63 -11.79
CA MET A 1 -6.41 -26.28 -11.04
C MET A 1 -6.04 -25.13 -10.14
N ALA A 2 -6.23 -23.89 -10.60
CA ALA A 2 -6.02 -22.72 -9.74
C ALA A 2 -7.01 -22.86 -8.58
N ALA A 3 -6.50 -22.86 -7.35
CA ALA A 3 -7.36 -22.82 -6.17
C ALA A 3 -8.28 -21.61 -6.33
N ARG A 4 -9.60 -21.81 -6.21
CA ARG A 4 -10.51 -20.69 -6.00
C ARG A 4 -10.12 -20.12 -4.64
N MET A 5 -9.28 -19.09 -4.66
CA MET A 5 -8.97 -18.33 -3.47
C MET A 5 -10.30 -17.78 -2.94
N ASN A 6 -10.64 -18.13 -1.70
CA ASN A 6 -11.89 -17.66 -1.11
C ASN A 6 -11.76 -16.17 -0.77
N SER A 7 -12.88 -15.43 -0.78
CA SER A 7 -12.92 -13.99 -0.47
C SER A 7 -12.21 -13.66 0.84
N ASP A 8 -12.31 -14.55 1.84
CA ASP A 8 -11.65 -14.42 3.13
C ASP A 8 -10.11 -14.43 3.04
N GLU A 9 -9.56 -15.27 2.15
CA GLU A 9 -8.11 -15.36 1.94
C GLU A 9 -7.57 -14.10 1.23
N ILE A 10 -8.34 -13.59 0.26
CA ILE A 10 -8.02 -12.34 -0.44
C ILE A 10 -8.06 -11.16 0.54
N HIS A 11 -9.08 -11.09 1.39
CA HIS A 11 -9.21 -10.06 2.41
C HIS A 11 -8.06 -10.13 3.43
N ALA A 12 -7.77 -11.31 3.98
CA ALA A 12 -6.67 -11.49 4.94
C ALA A 12 -5.31 -11.12 4.34
N ALA A 13 -5.03 -11.53 3.10
CA ALA A 13 -3.82 -11.13 2.39
C ALA A 13 -3.77 -9.60 2.21
N SER A 14 -4.88 -8.98 1.77
CA SER A 14 -4.96 -7.54 1.53
C SER A 14 -4.68 -6.73 2.81
N GLN A 15 -5.16 -7.17 3.97
CA GLN A 15 -4.84 -6.55 5.25
C GLN A 15 -3.34 -6.60 5.59
N VAL A 16 -2.67 -7.73 5.30
CA VAL A 16 -1.22 -7.84 5.48
C VAL A 16 -0.47 -6.89 4.54
N HIS A 17 -0.89 -6.81 3.27
CA HIS A 17 -0.32 -5.87 2.31
C HIS A 17 -0.49 -4.40 2.77
N LEU A 18 -1.67 -4.03 3.26
CA LEU A 18 -1.92 -2.69 3.80
C LEU A 18 -1.01 -2.36 4.97
N ALA A 19 -0.82 -3.28 5.91
CA ALA A 19 0.06 -3.07 7.06
C ALA A 19 1.52 -2.84 6.62
N ILE A 20 2.00 -3.60 5.63
CA ILE A 20 3.35 -3.44 5.07
C ILE A 20 3.48 -2.10 4.35
N LEU A 21 2.49 -1.72 3.53
CA LEU A 21 2.50 -0.44 2.82
C LEU A 21 2.50 0.73 3.79
N ASP A 22 1.69 0.67 4.85
CA ASP A 22 1.64 1.71 5.89
C ASP A 22 2.99 1.87 6.60
N GLU A 23 3.68 0.77 6.92
CA GLU A 23 5.02 0.83 7.50
C GLU A 23 6.03 1.42 6.52
N PHE A 24 6.00 0.99 5.25
CA PHE A 24 6.96 1.45 4.27
C PHE A 24 6.78 2.94 3.92
N ILE A 25 5.53 3.40 3.80
CA ILE A 25 5.19 4.82 3.64
C ILE A 25 5.79 5.62 4.79
N ARG A 26 5.57 5.22 6.05
CA ARG A 26 6.13 5.91 7.23
C ARG A 26 7.66 5.96 7.20
N VAL A 27 8.32 4.89 6.74
CA VAL A 27 9.77 4.87 6.58
C VAL A 27 10.20 5.89 5.54
N VAL A 28 9.56 5.94 4.36
CA VAL A 28 9.91 6.87 3.29
C VAL A 28 9.66 8.32 3.73
N GLU A 29 8.50 8.62 4.30
CA GLU A 29 8.17 9.93 4.86
C GLU A 29 9.19 10.37 5.92
N GLY A 30 9.58 9.45 6.82
CA GLY A 30 10.59 9.72 7.84
C GLY A 30 12.01 9.97 7.29
N LYS A 31 12.27 9.64 6.02
CA LYS A 31 13.51 9.99 5.33
C LYS A 31 13.43 11.30 4.56
N MET A 32 12.23 11.87 4.37
CA MET A 32 12.06 13.14 3.67
C MET A 32 12.52 14.29 4.57
N ASP A 33 13.70 14.83 4.27
CA ASP A 33 14.23 16.05 4.87
C ASP A 33 14.29 17.18 3.82
N THR A 34 14.00 18.39 4.27
CA THR A 34 14.19 19.65 3.54
C THR A 34 15.64 19.90 3.10
N SER A 35 16.62 19.26 3.74
CA SER A 35 18.04 19.35 3.37
C SER A 35 18.47 18.40 2.25
N MET A 36 17.57 17.53 1.76
CA MET A 36 17.90 16.54 0.73
C MET A 36 18.23 17.14 -0.63
N ALA A 37 19.08 16.44 -1.38
CA ALA A 37 19.32 16.73 -2.79
C ALA A 37 17.99 16.70 -3.57
N PRO A 38 17.73 17.66 -4.49
CA PRO A 38 16.45 17.78 -5.18
C PRO A 38 15.99 16.49 -5.86
N PHE A 39 16.88 15.83 -6.62
CA PHE A 39 16.58 14.58 -7.29
C PHE A 39 16.11 13.47 -6.34
N LEU A 40 16.74 13.35 -5.16
CA LEU A 40 16.36 12.33 -4.19
C LEU A 40 14.98 12.63 -3.58
N ARG A 41 14.70 13.91 -3.30
CA ARG A 41 13.38 14.34 -2.83
C ARG A 41 12.28 14.02 -3.83
N ASP A 42 12.52 14.33 -5.11
CA ASP A 42 11.56 14.07 -6.18
C ASP A 42 11.33 12.56 -6.34
N SER A 43 12.42 11.76 -6.38
CA SER A 43 12.32 10.30 -6.47
C SER A 43 11.57 9.67 -5.29
N LEU A 44 11.72 10.18 -4.06
CA LEU A 44 10.96 9.69 -2.91
C LEU A 44 9.50 10.15 -2.95
N SER A 45 9.21 11.31 -3.53
CA SER A 45 7.84 11.79 -3.73
C SER A 45 7.09 10.94 -4.76
N ASP A 46 7.77 10.57 -5.85
CA ASP A 46 7.25 9.63 -6.85
C ASP A 46 6.99 8.25 -6.24
N LEU A 47 7.92 7.76 -5.41
CA LEU A 47 7.76 6.50 -4.69
C LEU A 47 6.54 6.53 -3.76
N LEU A 48 6.37 7.59 -2.96
CA LEU A 48 5.22 7.75 -2.09
C LEU A 48 3.90 7.77 -2.86
N SER A 49 3.87 8.42 -4.02
CA SER A 49 2.69 8.46 -4.88
C SER A 49 2.28 7.05 -5.34
N ASN A 50 3.24 6.26 -5.83
CA ASN A 50 2.98 4.87 -6.22
C ASN A 50 2.56 3.98 -5.03
N LEU A 51 3.12 4.20 -3.83
CA LEU A 51 2.72 3.46 -2.63
C LEU A 51 1.28 3.83 -2.20
N ALA A 52 0.88 5.09 -2.35
CA ALA A 52 -0.49 5.54 -2.07
C ALA A 52 -1.50 4.87 -3.02
N ASP A 53 -1.20 4.81 -4.32
CA ASP A 53 -2.06 4.14 -5.32
C ASP A 53 -2.23 2.64 -5.02
N GLN A 54 -1.14 1.97 -4.63
CA GLN A 54 -1.20 0.56 -4.22
C GLN A 54 -2.05 0.37 -2.97
N ARG A 55 -1.90 1.27 -1.98
CA ARG A 55 -2.68 1.24 -0.75
C ARG A 55 -4.17 1.44 -1.02
N GLU A 56 -4.54 2.36 -1.90
CA GLU A 56 -5.92 2.57 -2.33
C GLU A 56 -6.50 1.29 -2.96
N THR A 57 -5.73 0.64 -3.83
CA THR A 57 -6.13 -0.63 -4.47
C THR A 57 -6.44 -1.73 -3.45
N TYR A 58 -5.56 -1.95 -2.47
CA TYR A 58 -5.82 -2.95 -1.43
C TYR A 58 -6.94 -2.54 -0.46
N THR A 59 -7.11 -1.24 -0.22
CA THR A 59 -8.23 -0.72 0.60
C THR A 59 -9.56 -1.05 -0.08
N ALA A 60 -9.66 -0.82 -1.39
CA ALA A 60 -10.85 -1.17 -2.16
C ALA A 60 -11.17 -2.68 -2.09
N LEU A 61 -10.17 -3.56 -2.15
CA LEU A 61 -10.37 -5.00 -1.99
C LEU A 61 -10.89 -5.38 -0.59
N THR A 62 -10.45 -4.66 0.45
CA THR A 62 -10.97 -4.90 1.81
C THR A 62 -12.39 -4.37 2.00
N GLU A 63 -12.72 -3.22 1.41
CA GLU A 63 -14.05 -2.59 1.50
C GLU A 63 -15.11 -3.35 0.69
N ASP A 64 -14.78 -3.80 -0.53
CA ASP A 64 -15.66 -4.58 -1.41
C ASP A 64 -16.00 -5.94 -0.78
N THR A 65 -15.03 -6.56 -0.09
CA THR A 65 -15.27 -7.83 0.61
C THR A 65 -16.25 -7.67 1.79
N THR A 66 -16.23 -6.53 2.50
CA THR A 66 -17.20 -6.26 3.59
C THR A 66 -18.63 -6.11 3.11
N LEU A 67 -18.87 -5.75 1.85
CA LEU A 67 -20.21 -5.60 1.28
C LEU A 67 -20.76 -6.92 0.71
N ALA A 68 -19.91 -7.93 0.53
CA ALA A 68 -20.25 -9.23 -0.04
C ALA A 68 -20.46 -10.35 1.01
N ALA A 69 -20.23 -10.06 2.30
CA ALA A 69 -20.44 -10.97 3.44
C ALA A 69 -21.80 -10.77 4.10
#